data_AF-A0A1B1B1T9-F1
#
_entry.id   AF-A0A1B1B1T9-F1
#
_cell.length_a   1.000
_cell.length_b   1.000
_cell.length_c   1.000
_cell.angle_alpha   90.00
_cell.angle_beta   90.00
_cell.angle_gamma   90.00
#
_symmetry.space_group_name_H-M   'P 1'
#
loop_
_entity.id
_entity.type
_entity.pdbx_description
1 polymer ?
#
loop_
_entity_poly.entity_id
_entity_poly.type
_entity_poly.pdbx_seq_one_letter_code
_entity_poly.pdbx_strand_id
1 'polypeptide(L)'
;MSDQVSDEARVIPLRPGPARPDAAEPAPREPLWRDLVGQVLRGERLAQERTLRDVADAARISLPYLSEIERGRKEASSEVLAAAARALGLGLGDLLSLTQGELTRRTGAQARRAAAAPRPHESYQGLCLAA
;
A
#
# COMPACT_ATOMS: atom_id res chain seq x y z
N MET A 1 48.58 4.58 -12.99
CA MET A 1 47.50 3.99 -12.18
C MET A 1 46.24 4.81 -12.38
N SER A 2 45.29 4.32 -13.18
CA SER A 2 43.87 4.70 -13.09
C SER A 2 43.06 3.53 -13.61
N ASP A 3 42.58 2.69 -12.70
CA ASP A 3 41.61 1.64 -12.99
C ASP A 3 40.24 2.29 -13.22
N GLN A 4 39.73 2.21 -14.45
CA GLN A 4 38.31 2.42 -14.71
C GLN A 4 37.56 1.16 -14.30
N VAL A 5 36.99 1.18 -13.09
CA VAL A 5 36.01 0.17 -12.66
C VAL A 5 34.69 0.50 -13.35
N SER A 6 34.29 -0.36 -14.28
CA SER A 6 33.01 -0.25 -15.00
C SER A 6 31.85 -0.63 -14.07
N ASP A 7 30.95 0.32 -13.82
CA ASP A 7 29.70 0.11 -13.10
C ASP A 7 28.62 -0.41 -14.06
N GLU A 8 28.73 -1.68 -14.46
CA GLU A 8 27.67 -2.38 -15.17
C GLU A 8 26.83 -3.20 -14.19
N ALA A 9 25.97 -2.51 -13.43
CA ALA A 9 24.92 -3.17 -12.67
C ALA A 9 23.94 -3.86 -13.63
N ARG A 10 24.10 -5.18 -13.80
CA ARG A 10 23.23 -6.01 -14.65
C ARG A 10 21.82 -6.08 -14.04
N VAL A 11 20.89 -5.31 -14.60
CA VAL A 11 19.46 -5.39 -14.24
C VAL A 11 18.90 -6.73 -14.73
N ILE A 12 18.58 -7.62 -13.79
CA ILE A 12 17.89 -8.88 -14.08
C ILE A 12 16.38 -8.59 -14.17
N PRO A 13 15.74 -8.71 -15.34
CA PRO A 13 14.29 -8.57 -15.41
C PRO A 13 13.63 -9.78 -14.74
N LEU A 14 12.91 -9.54 -13.65
CA LEU A 14 12.03 -10.52 -13.04
C LEU A 14 10.80 -10.71 -13.94
N ARG A 15 10.93 -11.55 -14.97
CA ARG A 15 9.75 -12.07 -15.68
C ARG A 15 8.97 -12.96 -14.70
N PRO A 16 7.68 -12.70 -14.46
CA PRO A 16 6.83 -13.67 -13.79
C PRO A 16 6.81 -14.93 -14.65
N GLY A 17 7.30 -16.05 -14.12
CA GLY A 17 7.13 -17.36 -14.75
C GLY A 17 5.64 -17.73 -14.84
N PRO A 18 5.26 -18.65 -15.74
CA PRO A 18 3.87 -19.12 -15.82
C PRO A 18 3.42 -19.62 -14.44
N ALA A 19 2.30 -19.09 -13.95
CA ALA A 19 1.76 -19.45 -12.64
C ALA A 19 1.47 -20.95 -12.62
N ARG A 20 2.07 -21.66 -11.65
CA ARG A 20 1.77 -23.07 -11.42
C ARG A 20 0.30 -23.16 -11.00
N PRO A 21 -0.50 -24.11 -11.51
CA PRO A 21 -1.94 -24.20 -11.19
C PRO A 21 -2.24 -24.39 -9.70
N ASP A 22 -1.26 -24.83 -8.90
CA ASP A 22 -1.34 -24.95 -7.42
C ASP A 22 -0.49 -23.90 -6.67
N ALA A 23 -0.04 -22.83 -7.34
CA ALA A 23 0.65 -21.75 -6.65
C ALA A 23 -0.37 -21.05 -5.75
N ALA A 24 -0.34 -21.39 -4.45
CA ALA A 24 -1.08 -20.72 -3.39
C ALA A 24 -1.16 -19.22 -3.68
N GLU A 25 -2.37 -18.65 -3.62
CA GLU A 25 -2.56 -17.22 -3.85
C GLU A 25 -1.49 -16.43 -3.08
N PRO A 26 -0.80 -15.49 -3.74
CA PRO A 26 0.29 -14.77 -3.11
C PRO A 26 -0.23 -14.18 -1.81
N ALA A 27 0.49 -14.48 -0.71
CA ALA A 27 0.14 -13.99 0.61
C ALA A 27 -0.18 -12.49 0.54
N PRO A 28 -1.17 -12.00 1.32
CA PRO A 28 -1.58 -10.61 1.26
C PRO A 28 -0.36 -9.70 1.39
N ARG A 29 -0.05 -8.93 0.33
CA ARG A 29 1.06 -7.98 0.38
C ARG A 29 0.73 -6.92 1.42
N GLU A 30 1.73 -6.55 2.20
CA GLU A 30 1.61 -5.46 3.16
C GLU A 30 1.20 -4.18 2.41
N PRO A 31 0.19 -3.43 2.90
CA PRO A 31 -0.29 -2.24 2.22
C PRO A 31 0.81 -1.17 2.16
N LEU A 32 0.91 -0.48 1.03
CA LEU A 32 1.89 0.60 0.88
C LEU A 32 1.46 1.82 1.69
N TRP A 33 2.43 2.49 2.30
CA TRP A 33 2.21 3.70 3.09
C TRP A 33 1.50 4.79 2.29
N ARG A 34 1.93 5.06 1.05
CA ARG A 34 1.28 6.06 0.17
C ARG A 34 -0.20 5.80 -0.09
N ASP A 35 -0.62 4.54 -0.13
CA ASP A 35 -2.02 4.19 -0.35
C ASP A 35 -2.84 4.51 0.90
N LEU A 36 -2.29 4.20 2.09
CA LEU A 36 -2.94 4.46 3.37
C LEU A 36 -3.10 5.96 3.62
N VAL A 37 -2.00 6.71 3.48
CA VAL A 37 -2.02 8.17 3.66
C VAL A 37 -2.94 8.83 2.66
N GLY A 38 -2.89 8.43 1.37
CA GLY A 38 -3.76 8.96 0.34
C GLY A 38 -5.24 8.76 0.66
N GLN A 39 -5.60 7.59 1.19
CA GLN A 39 -6.98 7.29 1.59
C GLN A 39 -7.42 8.06 2.83
N VAL A 40 -6.55 8.24 3.82
CA VAL A 40 -6.85 9.09 4.99
C VAL A 40 -7.09 10.53 4.55
N LEU A 41 -6.19 11.12 3.76
CA LEU A 41 -6.36 12.49 3.24
C LEU A 41 -7.67 12.64 2.46
N ARG A 42 -7.99 11.67 1.59
CA ARG A 42 -9.25 11.66 0.84
C ARG A 42 -10.46 11.55 1.77
N GLY A 43 -10.41 10.67 2.77
CA GLY A 43 -11.49 10.46 3.73
C GLY A 43 -11.80 11.72 4.52
N GLU A 44 -10.76 12.36 5.05
CA GLU A 44 -10.87 13.64 5.77
C GLU A 44 -11.41 14.76 4.88
N ARG A 45 -10.93 14.88 3.64
CA ARG A 45 -11.46 15.86 2.69
C ARG A 45 -12.96 15.66 2.42
N LEU A 46 -13.38 14.41 2.20
CA LEU A 46 -14.78 14.09 1.91
C LEU A 46 -15.68 14.27 3.14
N ALA A 47 -15.18 13.97 4.34
CA ALA A 47 -15.89 14.22 5.60
C ALA A 47 -16.13 15.71 5.84
N GLN A 48 -15.25 16.57 5.33
CA GLN A 48 -15.41 18.03 5.34
C GLN A 48 -16.25 18.57 4.17
N GLU A 49 -16.76 17.70 3.28
CA GLU A 49 -17.48 18.09 2.05
C GLU A 49 -16.68 19.02 1.12
N ARG A 50 -15.34 18.96 1.19
CA ARG A 50 -14.45 19.84 0.42
C ARG A 50 -14.04 19.24 -0.93
N THR A 51 -13.88 20.10 -1.92
CA THR A 51 -13.41 19.68 -3.24
C THR A 51 -11.89 19.46 -3.25
N LEU A 52 -11.40 18.68 -4.22
CA LEU A 52 -9.96 18.54 -4.46
C LEU A 52 -9.28 19.90 -4.69
N ARG A 53 -9.98 20.84 -5.35
CA ARG A 53 -9.47 22.19 -5.63
C ARG A 53 -9.24 22.96 -4.32
N ASP A 54 -10.23 22.97 -3.43
CA ASP A 54 -10.16 23.73 -2.17
C ASP A 54 -8.99 23.30 -1.29
N VAL A 55 -8.69 22.00 -1.28
CA VAL A 55 -7.57 21.46 -0.49
C VAL A 55 -6.23 21.67 -1.20
N ALA A 56 -6.17 21.47 -2.52
CA ALA A 56 -4.94 21.68 -3.29
C ALA A 56 -4.48 23.15 -3.21
N ASP A 57 -5.40 24.09 -3.34
CA ASP A 57 -5.13 25.53 -3.26
C ASP A 57 -4.63 25.91 -1.84
N ALA A 58 -5.29 25.42 -0.79
CA ALA A 58 -4.88 25.64 0.60
C ALA A 58 -3.52 25.00 0.94
N ALA A 59 -3.22 23.83 0.38
CA ALA A 59 -1.95 23.14 0.54
C ALA A 59 -0.83 23.72 -0.36
N ARG A 60 -1.16 24.65 -1.27
CA ARG A 60 -0.27 25.22 -2.29
C ARG A 60 0.41 24.16 -3.15
N ILE A 61 -0.34 23.15 -3.57
CA ILE A 61 0.08 22.13 -4.52
C ILE A 61 -0.89 22.05 -5.68
N SER A 62 -0.49 21.45 -6.80
CA SER A 62 -1.38 21.33 -7.95
C SER A 62 -2.50 20.32 -7.68
N LEU A 63 -3.70 20.60 -8.18
CA LEU A 63 -4.86 19.69 -8.10
C LEU A 63 -4.55 18.30 -8.69
N PRO A 64 -3.89 18.16 -9.86
CA PRO A 64 -3.50 16.85 -10.37
C PRO A 64 -2.58 16.11 -9.39
N TYR A 65 -1.64 16.81 -8.75
CA TYR A 65 -0.71 16.19 -7.81
C TYR A 65 -1.42 15.71 -6.54
N LEU A 66 -2.32 16.50 -5.94
CA LEU A 66 -3.14 16.04 -4.81
C LEU A 66 -3.97 14.82 -5.19
N SER A 67 -4.54 14.80 -6.39
CA SER A 67 -5.28 13.64 -6.89
C SER A 67 -4.40 12.39 -6.99
N GLU A 68 -3.15 12.52 -7.47
CA GLU A 68 -2.16 11.43 -7.47
C GLU A 68 -1.86 10.91 -6.06
N ILE A 69 -1.73 11.80 -5.08
CA ILE A 69 -1.49 11.46 -3.68
C ILE A 69 -2.68 10.71 -3.09
N GLU A 70 -3.90 11.21 -3.23
CA GLU A 70 -5.12 10.57 -2.69
C GLU A 70 -5.37 9.17 -3.23
N ARG A 71 -4.84 8.87 -4.42
CA ARG A 71 -4.97 7.57 -5.09
C ARG A 71 -3.76 6.67 -4.86
N GLY A 72 -2.79 7.08 -4.03
CA GLY A 72 -1.60 6.27 -3.73
C GLY A 72 -0.67 6.09 -4.93
N ARG A 73 -0.69 7.01 -5.91
CA ARG A 73 0.15 6.91 -7.12
C ARG A 73 1.50 7.64 -6.98
N LYS A 74 1.68 8.42 -5.92
CA LYS A 74 2.90 9.19 -5.66
C LYS A 74 3.36 9.02 -4.22
N GLU A 75 4.67 8.94 -4.06
CA GLU A 75 5.35 9.16 -2.79
C GLU A 75 5.47 10.67 -2.59
N ALA A 76 4.66 11.22 -1.70
CA ALA A 76 4.73 12.63 -1.34
C ALA A 76 5.86 12.86 -0.33
N SER A 77 6.55 13.99 -0.43
CA SER A 77 7.52 14.36 0.60
C SER A 77 6.80 14.66 1.93
N SER A 78 7.54 14.62 3.03
CA SER A 78 7.02 14.96 4.35
C SER A 78 6.45 16.38 4.42
N GLU A 79 7.05 17.34 3.70
CA GLU A 79 6.58 18.72 3.60
C GLU A 79 5.22 18.80 2.89
N VAL A 80 5.04 18.05 1.80
CA VAL A 80 3.78 17.99 1.05
C VAL A 80 2.68 17.35 1.90
N LEU A 81 2.99 16.25 2.58
CA LEU A 81 2.05 15.59 3.49
C LEU A 81 1.63 16.51 4.63
N ALA A 82 2.59 17.21 5.24
CA ALA A 82 2.32 18.17 6.29
C ALA A 82 1.48 19.37 5.77
N ALA A 83 1.71 19.82 4.54
CA ALA A 83 0.90 20.88 3.92
C ALA A 83 -0.54 20.42 3.65
N ALA A 84 -0.73 19.22 3.10
CA ALA A 84 -2.05 18.63 2.87
C ALA A 84 -2.82 18.39 4.19
N ALA A 85 -2.15 17.86 5.22
CA ALA A 85 -2.74 17.69 6.55
C ALA A 85 -3.22 19.03 7.13
N ARG A 86 -2.35 20.06 7.12
CA ARG A 86 -2.71 21.40 7.60
C ARG A 86 -3.85 22.01 6.80
N ALA A 87 -3.88 21.80 5.48
CA ALA A 87 -4.97 22.27 4.63
C ALA A 87 -6.31 21.64 5.03
N LEU A 88 -6.32 20.47 5.67
CA LEU A 88 -7.48 19.78 6.23
C LEU A 88 -7.70 20.07 7.73
N GLY A 89 -6.95 21.01 8.33
CA GLY A 89 -7.06 21.32 9.76
C GLY A 89 -6.41 20.30 10.68
N LEU A 90 -5.54 19.43 10.15
CA LEU A 90 -4.85 18.38 10.89
C LEU A 90 -3.38 18.73 11.12
N GLY A 91 -2.83 18.26 12.24
CA GLY A 91 -1.39 18.14 12.43
C GLY A 91 -0.82 16.90 11.74
N LEU A 92 0.50 16.87 11.53
CA LEU A 92 1.17 15.68 10.99
C LEU A 92 1.02 14.46 11.92
N GLY A 93 1.01 14.69 13.25
CA GLY A 93 0.77 13.63 14.23
C GLY A 93 -0.63 13.00 14.12
N ASP A 94 -1.65 13.80 13.80
CA ASP A 94 -3.01 13.30 13.59
C ASP A 94 -3.07 12.43 12.34
N LEU A 95 -2.46 12.90 11.24
CA LEU A 95 -2.36 12.13 10.00
C LEU A 95 -1.66 10.78 10.22
N LEU A 96 -0.55 10.76 10.97
CA LEU A 96 0.15 9.53 11.33
C LEU A 96 -0.73 8.58 12.14
N SER A 97 -1.46 9.11 13.13
CA SER A 97 -2.33 8.31 14.00
C SER A 97 -3.50 7.70 13.23
N LEU A 98 -4.15 8.48 12.36
CA LEU A 98 -5.22 7.99 11.49
C LEU A 98 -4.71 6.91 10.52
N THR A 99 -3.52 7.13 9.95
CA THR A 99 -2.91 6.17 9.01
C THR A 99 -2.50 4.88 9.72
N GLN A 100 -1.95 4.97 10.93
CA GLN A 100 -1.65 3.80 11.77
C GLN A 100 -2.94 3.02 12.08
N GLY A 101 -4.01 3.71 12.44
CA GLY A 101 -5.32 3.07 12.67
C GLY A 101 -5.81 2.31 11.44
N GLU A 102 -5.68 2.90 10.24
CA GLU A 102 -6.05 2.24 8.99
C GLU A 102 -5.15 1.03 8.67
N LEU A 103 -3.84 1.13 8.92
CA LEU A 103 -2.91 0.00 8.77
C LEU A 103 -3.30 -1.17 9.67
N THR A 104 -3.57 -0.91 10.95
CA THR A 104 -3.99 -1.93 11.91
C THR A 104 -5.32 -2.57 11.52
N ARG A 105 -6.29 -1.79 11.02
CA ARG A 105 -7.56 -2.32 10.52
C ARG A 105 -7.35 -3.27 9.33
N ARG A 106 -6.55 -2.88 8.34
CA ARG A 106 -6.31 -3.69 7.14
C ARG A 106 -5.58 -4.98 7.44
N THR A 107 -4.48 -4.88 8.19
CA THR A 107 -3.67 -6.05 8.57
C THR A 107 -4.48 -7.02 9.42
N GLY A 108 -5.28 -6.52 10.37
CA GLY A 108 -6.22 -7.34 11.13
C GLY A 108 -7.28 -8.04 10.26
N ALA A 109 -7.85 -7.34 9.28
CA ALA A 109 -8.81 -7.93 8.35
C ALA A 109 -8.17 -8.98 7.43
N GLN A 110 -6.93 -8.75 6.97
CA GLN A 110 -6.15 -9.71 6.18
C GLN A 110 -5.83 -10.97 6.99
N ALA A 111 -5.39 -10.82 8.23
CA ALA A 111 -5.10 -11.95 9.11
C ALA A 111 -6.34 -12.82 9.35
N ARG A 112 -7.51 -12.20 9.59
CA ARG A 112 -8.78 -12.92 9.75
C ARG A 112 -9.17 -13.68 8.49
N ARG A 113 -8.99 -13.08 7.30
CA ARG A 113 -9.25 -13.75 6.02
C ARG A 113 -8.32 -14.94 5.80
N ALA A 114 -7.02 -14.78 6.09
CA ALA A 114 -6.05 -15.86 5.99
C ALA A 114 -6.39 -17.03 6.93
N ALA A 115 -6.86 -16.74 8.15
CA ALA A 115 -7.30 -17.78 9.10
C ALA A 115 -8.60 -18.49 8.66
N ALA A 116 -9.48 -17.82 7.93
CA ALA A 116 -10.73 -18.37 7.42
C ALA A 116 -10.58 -19.13 6.09
N ALA A 117 -9.44 -18.97 5.39
CA ALA A 117 -9.19 -19.68 4.15
C ALA A 117 -9.09 -21.19 4.42
N PRO A 118 -9.78 -22.04 3.62
CA PRO A 118 -9.67 -23.48 3.77
C PRO A 118 -8.21 -23.89 3.59
N ARG A 119 -7.66 -24.65 4.55
CA ARG A 119 -6.33 -25.23 4.38
C ARG A 119 -6.37 -26.17 3.18
N PRO A 120 -5.38 -26.12 2.26
CA PRO A 120 -5.28 -27.13 1.21
C PRO A 120 -5.30 -28.51 1.88
N HIS A 121 -6.15 -29.38 1.36
CA HIS A 121 -6.41 -30.72 1.90
C HIS A 121 -5.09 -31.40 2.26
N GLU A 122 -4.91 -31.70 3.56
CA GLU A 122 -4.04 -32.79 3.99
C GLU A 122 -4.60 -34.06 3.35
N SER A 123 -4.13 -34.36 2.14
CA SER A 123 -4.27 -35.68 1.54
C SER A 123 -3.44 -36.65 2.37
N TYR A 124 -3.99 -37.04 3.52
CA TYR A 124 -3.48 -38.12 4.33
C TYR A 124 -3.82 -39.43 3.62
N GLN A 125 -2.81 -39.97 2.92
CA GLN A 125 -2.42 -41.37 2.91
C GLN A 125 -3.52 -42.40 3.29
N GLY A 126 -4.32 -42.79 2.31
CA GLY A 126 -5.07 -44.04 2.36
C GLY A 126 -4.20 -45.20 1.85
N LEU A 127 -3.37 -45.78 2.73
CA LEU A 127 -2.87 -47.14 2.54
C LEU A 127 -4.07 -48.09 2.42
N CYS A 128 -4.30 -48.66 1.24
CA CYS A 128 -5.03 -49.92 1.10
C CYS A 128 -4.00 -51.05 0.92
N LEU A 129 -3.50 -51.55 2.05
CA LEU A 129 -3.03 -52.92 2.19
C LEU A 129 -4.28 -53.83 2.31
N ALA A 130 -4.64 -54.50 1.21
CA ALA A 130 -5.45 -55.72 1.12
C ALA A 130 -5.54 -56.07 -0.39
N ALA A 131 -5.27 -57.28 -0.88
CA ALA A 131 -5.02 -58.58 -0.29
C ALA A 131 -4.07 -59.37 -1.21
#